data_AF-A0AAV5K5X7-F1
#
_entry.id   AF-A0AAV5K5X7-F1
#
_cell.length_a   1.000
_cell.length_b   1.000
_cell.length_c   1.000
_cell.angle_alpha   90.00
_cell.angle_beta   90.00
_cell.angle_gamma   90.00
#
_symmetry.space_group_name_H-M   'P 1'
#
loop_
_entity.id
_entity.type
_entity.pdbx_description
1 polymer ?
#
loop_
_entity_poly.entity_id
_entity_poly.type
_entity_poly.pdbx_seq_one_letter_code
_entity_poly.pdbx_strand_id
1 'polypeptide(L)'
;MPVGNLGKTDHSFGFGGTGKFLTSRKFSDYGEKFSTGDTIVCAVDLETKPLASIGFSKNGKWLGTAMQFNAGPDGLVVVDSPTRMLQWESAIFPHILLKNVVVQLQFSVEDGPVLKEGFKPWAASLEDGNAIMGSMLSSVRDCEVMMMVGY
;
A
#
# COMPACT_ATOMS: atom_id res chain seq x y z
N MET A 1 9.09 15.67 -12.63
CA MET A 1 8.34 15.73 -11.35
C MET A 1 9.31 15.41 -10.22
N PRO A 2 9.30 16.11 -9.07
CA PRO A 2 10.15 15.70 -7.95
C PRO A 2 9.67 14.37 -7.38
N VAL A 3 10.57 13.38 -7.34
CA VAL A 3 10.36 12.07 -6.70
C VAL A 3 10.21 12.26 -5.18
N GLY A 4 9.07 11.88 -4.60
CA GLY A 4 8.93 11.74 -3.14
C GLY A 4 7.62 12.22 -2.50
N ASN A 5 6.47 11.66 -2.93
CA ASN A 5 5.15 12.05 -2.40
C ASN A 5 4.34 10.93 -1.70
N LEU A 6 4.95 9.79 -1.35
CA LEU A 6 4.26 8.78 -0.53
C LEU A 6 3.87 9.39 0.83
N GLY A 7 2.58 9.39 1.16
CA GLY A 7 2.04 10.00 2.37
C GLY A 7 1.83 11.53 2.30
N LYS A 8 2.10 12.17 1.15
CA LYS A 8 2.01 13.65 1.00
C LYS A 8 0.76 14.15 0.28
N THR A 9 -0.08 13.26 -0.25
CA THR A 9 -1.40 13.61 -0.78
C THR A 9 -2.48 13.17 0.21
N ASP A 10 -3.68 13.71 0.07
CA ASP A 10 -4.78 13.47 1.02
C ASP A 10 -5.27 12.02 1.03
N HIS A 11 -4.95 11.25 -0.02
CA HIS A 11 -5.34 9.85 -0.20
C HIS A 11 -4.13 8.90 -0.27
N SER A 12 -3.00 9.31 0.33
CA SER A 12 -1.80 8.49 0.40
C SER A 12 -1.35 8.31 1.85
N PHE A 13 -1.06 7.06 2.20
CA PHE A 13 -0.58 6.67 3.52
C PHE A 13 0.83 6.10 3.38
N GLY A 14 1.73 6.46 4.29
CA GLY A 14 3.12 6.02 4.25
C GLY A 14 3.69 5.74 5.64
N PHE A 15 4.56 4.74 5.73
CA PHE A 15 5.36 4.47 6.91
C PHE A 15 6.83 4.53 6.53
N GLY A 16 7.59 5.40 7.19
CA GLY A 16 9.00 5.66 6.86
C GLY A 16 9.96 5.05 7.88
N GLY A 17 11.21 4.82 7.46
CA GLY A 17 12.27 4.21 8.30
C GLY A 17 12.57 4.96 9.61
N THR A 18 12.10 6.20 9.75
CA THR A 18 12.20 6.98 10.99
C THR A 18 11.16 6.60 12.05
N GLY A 19 10.30 5.60 11.80
CA GLY A 19 9.23 5.18 12.72
C GLY A 19 7.99 6.06 12.65
N LYS A 20 7.90 6.91 11.62
CA LYS A 20 6.81 7.87 11.44
C LYS A 20 5.80 7.39 10.42
N PHE A 21 4.52 7.64 10.72
CA PHE A 21 3.43 7.53 9.76
C PHE A 21 3.21 8.89 9.07
N LEU A 22 2.84 8.84 7.80
CA LEU A 22 2.67 10.00 6.93
C LEU A 22 1.34 9.90 6.20
N THR A 23 0.52 10.95 6.31
CA THR A 23 -0.69 11.12 5.50
C THR A 23 -1.00 12.60 5.37
N SER A 24 -1.52 13.05 4.22
CA SER A 24 -1.97 14.44 4.03
C SER A 24 -0.91 15.49 4.43
N ARG A 25 0.37 15.21 4.15
CA ARG A 25 1.55 16.05 4.51
C ARG A 25 1.83 16.17 6.01
N LYS A 26 1.16 15.39 6.86
CA LYS A 26 1.38 15.34 8.30
C LYS A 26 2.18 14.11 8.67
N PHE A 27 3.09 14.29 9.63
CA PHE A 27 3.92 13.23 10.18
C PHE A 27 3.52 13.00 11.63
N SER A 28 3.29 11.75 12.02
CA SER A 28 3.05 11.35 13.40
C SER A 28 3.99 10.23 13.81
N ASP A 29 4.34 10.19 15.10
CA ASP A 29 4.97 9.01 15.69
C ASP A 29 3.97 7.87 15.70
N TYR A 30 4.41 6.67 15.33
CA TYR A 30 3.53 5.52 15.17
C TYR A 30 4.22 4.22 15.60
N GLY A 31 5.31 3.88 14.92
CA GLY A 31 5.96 2.59 15.08
C GLY A 31 7.42 2.74 15.47
N GLU A 32 8.16 1.67 15.24
CA GLU A 32 9.59 1.63 15.50
C GLU A 32 10.38 2.00 14.23
N LYS A 33 11.59 2.51 14.41
CA LYS A 33 12.52 2.74 13.28
C LYS A 33 12.86 1.42 12.60
N PHE A 34 13.10 1.47 11.30
CA PHE A 34 13.55 0.32 10.53
C PHE A 34 14.63 0.71 9.53
N SER A 35 15.45 -0.28 9.16
CA SER A 35 16.57 -0.12 8.23
C SER A 35 16.74 -1.37 7.36
N THR A 36 17.77 -1.37 6.52
CA THR A 36 18.18 -2.55 5.76
C THR A 36 18.26 -3.80 6.65
N GLY A 37 17.67 -4.90 6.19
CA GLY A 37 17.56 -6.16 6.91
C GLY A 37 16.22 -6.35 7.63
N ASP A 38 15.46 -5.29 7.88
CA ASP A 38 14.10 -5.40 8.42
C ASP A 38 13.09 -5.76 7.32
N THR A 39 12.14 -6.63 7.67
CA THR A 39 10.96 -6.94 6.85
C THR A 39 9.78 -6.09 7.32
N ILE A 40 9.17 -5.34 6.42
CA ILE A 40 7.99 -4.52 6.70
C ILE A 40 6.80 -5.05 5.92
N VAL A 41 5.70 -5.33 6.61
CA VAL A 41 4.41 -5.65 5.99
C VAL A 41 3.50 -4.45 6.13
N CYS A 42 2.87 -4.04 5.03
CA CYS A 42 1.75 -3.10 5.02
C CYS A 42 0.45 -3.91 4.98
N ALA A 43 -0.42 -3.72 5.97
CA ALA A 43 -1.70 -4.41 6.07
C ALA A 43 -2.84 -3.38 5.98
N VAL A 44 -3.78 -3.64 5.06
CA VAL A 44 -4.94 -2.78 4.83
C VAL A 44 -6.20 -3.62 4.98
N ASP A 45 -7.10 -3.17 5.84
CA ASP A 45 -8.42 -3.77 6.05
C ASP A 45 -9.47 -2.84 5.45
N LEU A 46 -10.12 -3.29 4.37
CA LEU A 46 -11.20 -2.60 3.67
C LEU A 46 -12.59 -3.20 3.98
N GLU A 47 -12.61 -4.33 4.70
CA GLU A 47 -13.81 -5.13 4.96
C GLU A 47 -14.52 -4.63 6.22
N THR A 48 -13.76 -4.24 7.25
CA THR A 48 -14.32 -3.69 8.48
C THR A 48 -15.12 -2.42 8.21
N LYS A 49 -16.34 -2.36 8.76
CA LYS A 49 -17.25 -1.21 8.70
C LYS A 49 -17.43 -0.59 10.10
N PRO A 50 -17.61 0.74 10.21
CA PRO A 50 -17.79 1.69 9.12
C PRO A 50 -16.49 2.21 8.48
N LEU A 51 -15.34 1.99 9.13
CA LEU A 51 -14.06 2.55 8.69
C LEU A 51 -13.08 1.44 8.29
N ALA A 52 -12.38 1.69 7.19
CA ALA A 52 -11.20 0.92 6.82
C ALA A 52 -10.03 1.26 7.75
N SER A 53 -9.03 0.39 7.78
CA SER A 53 -7.83 0.63 8.58
C SER A 53 -6.55 0.23 7.85
N ILE A 54 -5.46 0.91 8.21
CA ILE A 54 -4.11 0.59 7.74
C ILE A 54 -3.16 0.50 8.93
N GLY A 55 -2.25 -0.47 8.89
CA GLY A 55 -1.16 -0.58 9.84
C GLY A 55 -0.02 -1.43 9.29
N PHE A 56 1.04 -1.55 10.08
CA PHE A 56 2.30 -2.15 9.64
C PHE A 56 2.81 -3.18 10.64
N SER A 57 3.50 -4.19 10.16
CA SER A 57 4.32 -5.08 10.98
C SER A 57 5.80 -4.91 10.63
N LYS A 58 6.66 -5.11 11.62
CA LYS A 58 8.12 -5.19 11.46
C LYS A 58 8.59 -6.54 11.96
N ASN A 59 9.25 -7.32 11.10
CA ASN A 59 9.79 -8.64 11.43
C ASN A 59 8.73 -9.55 12.10
N GLY A 60 7.50 -9.54 11.57
CA GLY A 60 6.36 -10.30 12.10
C GLY A 60 5.67 -9.69 13.33
N LYS A 61 6.24 -8.65 13.96
CA LYS A 61 5.62 -7.94 15.10
C LYS A 61 4.68 -6.85 14.60
N TRP A 62 3.40 -6.92 14.98
CA TRP A 62 2.43 -5.87 14.69
C TRP A 62 2.77 -4.58 15.44
N LEU A 63 2.78 -3.44 14.74
CA LEU A 63 3.07 -2.12 15.31
C LEU A 63 1.81 -1.35 15.74
N GLY A 64 0.63 -1.95 15.60
CA GLY A 64 -0.66 -1.30 15.88
C GLY A 64 -1.35 -0.77 14.64
N THR A 65 -2.58 -0.27 14.76
CA THR A 65 -3.26 0.42 13.66
C THR A 65 -2.70 1.83 13.53
N ALA A 66 -2.24 2.22 12.34
CA ALA A 66 -1.71 3.55 12.08
C ALA A 66 -2.82 4.59 11.91
N MET A 67 -3.85 4.23 11.16
CA MET A 67 -4.98 5.11 10.87
C MET A 67 -6.24 4.30 10.54
N GLN A 68 -7.39 4.84 10.93
CA GLN A 68 -8.69 4.48 10.36
C GLN A 68 -9.12 5.56 9.39
N PHE A 69 -9.72 5.18 8.26
CA PHE A 69 -10.13 6.11 7.21
C PHE A 69 -11.43 5.67 6.55
N ASN A 70 -12.13 6.62 5.96
CA ASN A 70 -13.31 6.34 5.16
C ASN A 70 -12.87 5.87 3.77
N ALA A 71 -13.13 4.61 3.44
CA ALA A 71 -12.86 4.02 2.11
C ALA A 71 -14.10 3.98 1.22
N GLY A 72 -15.21 4.56 1.67
CA GLY A 72 -16.45 4.69 0.89
C GLY A 72 -16.44 5.92 -0.03
N PRO A 73 -17.60 6.21 -0.66
CA PRO A 73 -17.73 7.20 -1.73
C PRO A 73 -17.21 8.58 -1.34
N ASP A 74 -17.40 8.98 -0.09
CA ASP A 74 -17.03 10.32 0.38
C ASP A 74 -15.57 10.45 0.84
N GLY A 75 -14.81 9.35 0.90
CA GLY A 75 -13.50 9.30 1.58
C GLY A 75 -12.28 9.07 0.67
N LEU A 76 -12.40 8.20 -0.32
CA LEU A 76 -11.32 7.89 -1.28
C LEU A 76 -11.79 8.06 -2.74
N VAL A 77 -12.55 9.12 -3.03
CA VAL A 77 -13.15 9.38 -4.36
C VAL A 77 -12.09 9.24 -5.47
N VAL A 78 -12.28 8.29 -6.38
CA VAL A 78 -11.54 8.25 -7.64
C VAL A 78 -12.25 9.19 -8.62
N VAL A 79 -11.82 10.45 -8.66
CA VAL A 79 -12.35 11.45 -9.61
C VAL A 79 -11.81 11.10 -11.01
N ASP A 80 -12.72 10.97 -11.98
CA ASP A 80 -12.43 10.75 -13.41
C ASP A 80 -11.75 9.42 -13.79
N SER A 81 -12.20 8.28 -13.24
CA SER A 81 -11.81 6.97 -13.77
C SER A 81 -12.85 6.41 -14.78
N PRO A 82 -12.40 5.82 -15.92
CA PRO A 82 -13.28 5.05 -16.81
C PRO A 82 -13.93 3.83 -16.12
N THR A 83 -13.54 3.50 -14.89
CA THR A 83 -14.09 2.41 -14.06
C THR A 83 -15.39 2.75 -13.31
N ARG A 84 -16.19 3.74 -13.75
CA ARG A 84 -17.57 3.98 -13.25
C ARG A 84 -18.51 2.76 -13.35
N MET A 85 -18.07 1.66 -13.98
CA MET A 85 -18.77 0.38 -14.06
C MET A 85 -18.35 -0.65 -13.00
N LEU A 86 -17.36 -0.36 -12.16
CA LEU A 86 -16.96 -1.26 -11.07
C LEU A 86 -17.83 -1.00 -9.83
N GLN A 87 -18.12 -2.06 -9.06
CA GLN A 87 -18.87 -1.97 -7.82
C GLN A 87 -18.12 -1.22 -6.70
N TRP A 88 -16.84 -0.89 -6.90
CA TRP A 88 -16.02 -0.16 -5.95
C TRP A 88 -15.73 1.25 -6.43
N GLU A 89 -15.94 2.20 -5.54
CA GLU A 89 -15.79 3.64 -5.81
C GLU A 89 -14.35 4.14 -5.53
N SER A 90 -13.52 3.27 -4.95
CA SER A 90 -12.16 3.58 -4.51
C SER A 90 -11.26 2.34 -4.59
N ALA A 91 -9.98 2.54 -4.88
CA ALA A 91 -8.96 1.51 -4.85
C ALA A 91 -7.67 2.04 -4.21
N ILE A 92 -6.90 1.15 -3.59
CA ILE A 92 -5.57 1.44 -3.06
C ILE A 92 -4.57 0.62 -3.85
N PHE A 93 -3.48 1.25 -4.25
CA PHE A 93 -2.36 0.59 -4.92
C PHE A 93 -1.13 0.57 -3.98
N PRO A 94 -0.43 -0.57 -3.87
CA PRO A 94 0.84 -0.63 -3.16
C PRO A 94 1.85 0.35 -3.78
N HIS A 95 2.56 1.12 -2.96
CA HIS A 95 3.57 2.06 -3.43
C HIS A 95 4.78 2.09 -2.49
N ILE A 96 5.98 1.99 -3.07
CA ILE A 96 7.24 1.94 -2.35
C ILE A 96 8.15 3.02 -2.90
N LEU A 97 8.66 3.87 -2.01
CA LEU A 97 9.64 4.91 -2.33
C LEU A 97 11.01 4.49 -1.77
N LEU A 98 11.98 4.28 -2.66
CA LEU A 98 13.33 3.86 -2.30
C LEU A 98 14.33 5.00 -2.48
N LYS A 99 15.32 5.06 -1.59
CA LYS A 99 16.47 5.95 -1.72
C LYS A 99 17.73 5.20 -1.33
N ASN A 100 18.61 4.94 -2.29
CA ASN A 100 19.91 4.27 -2.09
C ASN A 100 19.81 2.90 -1.39
N VAL A 101 18.73 2.15 -1.64
CA VAL A 101 18.50 0.82 -1.07
C VAL A 101 17.90 -0.11 -2.12
N VAL A 102 18.15 -1.40 -1.96
CA VAL A 102 17.49 -2.47 -2.70
C VAL A 102 16.50 -3.14 -1.75
N VAL A 103 15.34 -3.52 -2.27
CA VAL A 103 14.32 -4.27 -1.52
C VAL A 103 13.92 -5.50 -2.31
N GLN A 104 13.56 -6.55 -1.58
CA GLN A 104 12.85 -7.70 -2.11
C GLN A 104 11.36 -7.50 -1.82
N LEU A 105 10.51 -7.74 -2.83
CA LEU A 105 9.06 -7.67 -2.67
C LEU A 105 8.49 -9.07 -2.55
N GLN A 106 7.62 -9.27 -1.57
CA GLN A 106 6.98 -10.54 -1.29
C GLN A 106 5.47 -10.31 -1.41
N PHE A 107 4.84 -10.93 -2.41
CA PHE A 107 3.41 -10.79 -2.67
C PHE A 107 2.61 -12.03 -2.25
N SER A 108 3.29 -13.16 -1.97
CA SER A 108 2.71 -14.40 -1.48
C SER A 108 3.29 -14.79 -0.10
N VAL A 109 2.59 -15.68 0.62
CA VAL A 109 3.09 -16.20 1.91
C VAL A 109 4.28 -17.15 1.72
N GLU A 110 4.33 -17.84 0.58
CA GLU A 110 5.43 -18.75 0.22
C GLU A 110 6.78 -18.01 0.14
N ASP A 111 6.74 -16.69 -0.07
CA ASP A 111 7.93 -15.85 -0.16
C ASP A 111 8.51 -15.44 1.21
N GLY A 112 7.86 -15.76 2.34
CA GLY A 112 8.48 -15.68 3.68
C GLY A 112 7.95 -14.70 4.76
N PRO A 113 6.94 -13.83 4.56
CA PRO A 113 6.51 -12.94 5.64
C PRO A 113 5.49 -13.61 6.58
N VAL A 114 5.67 -13.42 7.89
CA VAL A 114 4.64 -13.73 8.90
C VAL A 114 3.55 -12.66 8.81
N LEU A 115 2.38 -13.05 8.31
CA LEU A 115 1.21 -12.18 8.25
C LEU A 115 0.55 -12.05 9.63
N LYS A 116 -0.06 -10.90 9.87
CA LYS A 116 -0.95 -10.72 11.02
C LYS A 116 -2.20 -11.60 10.82
N GLU A 117 -2.65 -12.25 11.89
CA GLU A 117 -3.92 -12.97 11.92
C GLU A 117 -5.07 -12.11 11.37
N GLY A 118 -5.85 -12.71 10.47
CA GLY A 118 -6.98 -12.07 9.76
C GLY A 118 -6.62 -11.38 8.44
N PHE A 119 -5.34 -11.30 8.06
CA PHE A 119 -4.91 -10.73 6.78
C PHE A 119 -4.46 -11.81 5.79
N LYS A 120 -4.77 -11.58 4.51
CA LYS A 120 -4.34 -12.43 3.38
C LYS A 120 -3.19 -11.75 2.61
N PRO A 121 -2.31 -12.52 1.95
CA PRO A 121 -1.31 -11.95 1.05
C PRO A 121 -1.97 -11.25 -0.14
N TRP A 122 -1.26 -10.28 -0.73
CA TRP A 122 -1.76 -9.55 -1.91
C TRP A 122 -2.16 -10.49 -3.06
N ALA A 123 -1.40 -11.56 -3.30
CA ALA A 123 -1.70 -12.52 -4.37
C ALA A 123 -3.12 -13.12 -4.26
N ALA A 124 -3.63 -13.33 -3.04
CA ALA A 124 -4.98 -13.88 -2.84
C ALA A 124 -6.10 -12.92 -3.29
N SER A 125 -5.83 -11.61 -3.33
CA SER A 125 -6.82 -10.62 -3.76
C SER A 125 -7.24 -10.78 -5.23
N LEU A 126 -6.40 -11.39 -6.07
CA LEU A 126 -6.74 -11.70 -7.47
C LEU A 126 -7.79 -12.81 -7.56
N GLU A 127 -7.65 -13.86 -6.75
CA GLU A 127 -8.56 -15.01 -6.72
C GLU A 127 -9.91 -14.64 -6.11
N ASP A 128 -9.89 -13.80 -5.06
CA ASP A 128 -11.08 -13.28 -4.41
C ASP A 128 -11.83 -12.24 -5.27
N GLY A 129 -11.30 -11.91 -6.45
CA GLY A 129 -11.84 -10.89 -7.36
C GLY A 129 -11.58 -9.46 -6.91
N ASN A 130 -11.07 -9.25 -5.69
CA ASN A 130 -10.81 -7.98 -4.98
C ASN A 130 -9.68 -7.12 -5.57
N ALA A 131 -9.04 -7.57 -6.66
CA ALA A 131 -8.02 -6.82 -7.37
C ALA A 131 -8.35 -6.73 -8.86
N ILE A 132 -8.18 -5.54 -9.41
CA ILE A 132 -8.21 -5.31 -10.86
C ILE A 132 -6.78 -5.11 -11.35
N MET A 133 -6.46 -5.68 -12.51
CA MET A 133 -5.27 -5.27 -13.25
C MET A 133 -5.45 -3.81 -13.65
N GLY A 134 -4.43 -2.98 -13.39
CA GLY A 134 -4.36 -1.63 -13.93
C GLY A 134 -4.37 -1.65 -15.47
N SER A 135 -4.52 -0.49 -16.10
CA SER A 135 -4.48 -0.39 -17.56
C SER A 135 -3.23 -1.09 -18.11
N MET A 136 -3.43 -2.13 -18.92
CA MET A 136 -2.32 -2.74 -19.65
C MET A 136 -1.74 -1.69 -20.59
N LEU A 137 -0.49 -1.33 -20.34
CA LEU A 137 0.22 -0.41 -21.21
C LEU A 137 0.50 -1.14 -22.52
N SER A 138 -0.01 -0.57 -23.62
CA SER A 138 0.22 -1.06 -24.99
C SER A 138 1.69 -0.99 -25.39
N SER A 139 2.45 -0.11 -24.76
CA SER A 139 3.87 0.09 -25.01
C SER A 139 4.59 0.53 -23.72
N VAL A 140 5.80 0.02 -23.54
CA VAL A 140 6.73 0.41 -22.46
C VAL A 140 7.06 1.92 -22.50
N ARG A 141 6.91 2.57 -23.65
CA ARG A 141 7.13 4.02 -23.81
C ARG A 141 6.03 4.87 -23.19
N ASP A 142 4.86 4.28 -22.96
CA ASP A 142 3.72 4.94 -22.32
C ASP A 142 3.78 4.76 -20.79
N CYS A 143 4.75 3.99 -20.28
CA CYS A 143 5.04 3.89 -18.85
C CYS A 143 5.66 5.20 -18.34
N GLU A 144 4.96 5.92 -17.47
CA GLU A 144 5.60 6.98 -16.67
C GLU A 144 6.54 6.41 -15.60
N VAL A 145 6.33 5.16 -15.17
CA VAL A 145 7.16 4.45 -14.21
C VAL A 145 7.38 3.01 -14.71
N MET A 146 8.65 2.61 -14.84
CA MET A 146 9.02 1.24 -15.16
C MET A 146 9.57 0.54 -13.92
N MET A 147 8.93 -0.56 -13.52
CA MET A 147 9.47 -1.48 -12.51
C MET A 147 10.14 -2.64 -13.24
N MET A 148 11.48 -2.66 -13.26
CA MET A 148 12.24 -3.79 -13.80
C MET A 148 12.49 -4.79 -12.67
N VAL A 149 11.99 -6.02 -12.82
CA VAL A 149 12.34 -7.15 -11.97
C VAL A 149 13.43 -7.94 -12.68
N GLY A 150 14.65 -7.93 -12.14
CA GLY A 150 15.74 -8.77 -12.61
C GLY A 150 15.63 -10.17 -12.03
N TYR A 151 15.87 -11.19 -12.85
CA TYR A 151 16.08 -12.57 -12.42
C TYR A 151 17.49 -12.76 -11.87
#